data_AF-A0A7J4UR10-F1
#
_entry.id   AF-A0A7J4UR10-F1
#
_cell.length_a   1.000
_cell.length_b   1.000
_cell.length_c   1.000
_cell.angle_alpha   90.00
_cell.angle_beta   90.00
_cell.angle_gamma   90.00
#
_symmetry.space_group_name_H-M   'P 1'
#
loop_
_entity.id
_entity.type
_entity.pdbx_description
1 polymer ?
#
loop_
_entity_poly.entity_id
_entity_poly.type
_entity_poly.pdbx_seq_one_letter_code
_entity_poly.pdbx_strand_id
1 'polypeptide(L)' 'MAKEKAKDNLWWKNPKNNKLWQDELIKKSTKAVLGYEQYLLNKLDYLELAKIMKDLRSILPISIKNENENDEL' A
#
# COMPACT_ATOMS: atom_id res chain seq x y z
N MET A 1 25.05 -16.68 -18.11
CA MET A 1 24.69 -15.45 -17.37
C MET A 1 23.36 -15.66 -16.68
N ALA A 2 23.36 -16.18 -15.45
CA ALA A 2 22.15 -16.35 -14.67
C ALA A 2 21.82 -15.01 -14.00
N LYS A 3 20.76 -14.34 -14.43
CA LYS A 3 20.21 -13.20 -13.68
C LYS A 3 19.42 -13.78 -12.52
N GLU A 4 19.97 -13.73 -11.32
CA GLU A 4 19.22 -13.94 -10.09
C GLU A 4 18.03 -12.97 -10.10
N LYS A 5 16.83 -13.50 -10.26
CA LYS A 5 15.61 -12.74 -10.04
C LYS A 5 15.54 -12.51 -8.54
N ALA A 6 15.89 -11.30 -8.11
CA ALA A 6 15.60 -10.83 -6.77
C ALA A 6 14.17 -11.23 -6.45
N LYS A 7 13.99 -11.99 -5.36
CA LYS A 7 12.67 -12.33 -4.85
C LYS A 7 12.06 -11.04 -4.33
N ASP A 8 11.48 -10.30 -5.26
CA ASP A 8 10.74 -9.10 -4.99
C ASP A 8 9.60 -9.50 -4.05
N ASN A 9 9.74 -9.14 -2.77
CA ASN A 9 8.65 -9.13 -1.79
C ASN A 9 7.63 -8.04 -2.16
N LEU A 10 7.30 -7.90 -3.45
CA LEU A 10 6.36 -6.93 -3.96
C LEU A 10 4.96 -7.47 -3.71
N TRP A 11 4.36 -7.00 -2.62
CA TRP A 11 2.93 -7.05 -2.34
C TRP A 11 2.10 -6.34 -3.43
N TRP A 12 2.77 -5.60 -4.32
CA TRP A 12 2.25 -4.94 -5.49
C TRP A 12 2.34 -5.81 -6.74
N LYS A 13 1.24 -5.92 -7.48
CA LYS A 13 1.23 -6.56 -8.81
C LYS A 13 1.07 -5.48 -9.86
N ASN A 14 1.99 -5.46 -10.83
CA ASN A 14 1.90 -4.55 -11.96
C ASN A 14 0.54 -4.74 -12.68
N PRO A 15 -0.30 -3.69 -12.78
CA PRO A 15 -1.61 -3.83 -13.36
C PRO A 15 -1.54 -4.14 -14.87
N LYS A 16 -2.41 -5.04 -15.33
CA LYS A 16 -2.55 -5.34 -16.77
C LYS A 16 -3.32 -4.27 -17.54
N ASN A 17 -4.16 -3.50 -16.85
CA ASN A 17 -4.99 -2.44 -17.41
C ASN A 17 -4.87 -1.19 -16.53
N ASN A 18 -4.29 -0.13 -17.10
CA ASN A 18 -3.99 1.10 -16.38
C ASN A 18 -5.25 1.82 -15.90
N LYS A 19 -6.35 1.79 -16.66
CA LYS A 19 -7.59 2.48 -16.28
C LYS A 19 -8.25 1.79 -15.08
N LEU A 20 -8.39 0.46 -15.13
CA LEU A 20 -8.95 -0.31 -14.01
C LEU A 20 -8.12 -0.13 -12.74
N TRP A 21 -6.80 -0.11 -12.86
CA TRP A 21 -5.92 0.15 -11.73
C TRP A 21 -6.08 1.56 -11.16
N GLN A 22 -6.18 2.58 -12.02
CA GLN A 22 -6.43 3.96 -11.58
C GLN A 22 -7.77 4.07 -10.84
N ASP A 23 -8.83 3.48 -11.38
CA ASP A 23 -10.16 3.48 -10.75
C ASP A 23 -10.13 2.79 -9.38
N GLU A 24 -9.44 1.64 -9.27
CA GLU A 24 -9.24 0.94 -8.00
C GLU A 24 -8.38 1.74 -7.01
N LEU A 25 -7.33 2.42 -7.50
CA LEU A 25 -6.46 3.25 -6.70
C LEU A 25 -7.23 4.43 -6.10
N ILE A 26 -8.03 5.13 -6.91
CA ILE A 26 -8.90 6.22 -6.46
C ILE A 26 -9.87 5.69 -5.40
N LYS A 27 -10.57 4.61 -5.69
CA LYS A 27 -11.54 4.01 -4.76
C LYS A 27 -10.92 3.63 -3.41
N LYS A 28 -9.77 2.96 -3.43
CA LYS A 28 -9.06 2.53 -2.20
C LYS A 28 -8.48 3.72 -1.43
N SER A 29 -7.97 4.73 -2.13
CA SER A 29 -7.45 5.96 -1.51
C SER A 29 -8.57 6.74 -0.82
N THR A 30 -9.72 6.92 -1.48
CA THR A 30 -10.89 7.57 -0.87
C THR A 30 -11.37 6.81 0.37
N LYS A 31 -11.42 5.48 0.32
CA LYS A 31 -11.78 4.65 1.47
C LYS A 31 -10.77 4.82 2.63
N ALA A 32 -9.49 4.93 2.33
CA ALA A 32 -8.45 5.16 3.33
C ALA A 32 -8.57 6.52 4.02
N VAL A 33 -8.83 7.58 3.26
CA VAL A 33 -9.05 8.93 3.82
C VAL A 33 -10.27 8.93 4.74
N LEU A 34 -11.42 8.47 4.25
CA LEU A 34 -12.65 8.42 5.03
C LEU A 34 -12.52 7.50 6.27
N GLY A 35 -11.86 6.35 6.10
CA GLY A 35 -11.61 5.42 7.21
C GLY A 35 -10.72 6.04 8.28
N TYR A 36 -9.70 6.80 7.89
CA TYR A 36 -8.83 7.51 8.83
C TYR A 36 -9.58 8.61 9.59
N GLU A 37 -10.41 9.40 8.90
CA GLU A 37 -11.27 10.40 9.54
C GLU A 37 -12.24 9.74 10.55
N GLN A 38 -12.85 8.62 10.19
CA GLN A 38 -13.73 7.87 11.09
C GLN A 38 -12.99 7.31 12.30
N TYR A 39 -11.75 6.83 12.12
CA TYR A 39 -10.90 6.37 13.21
C TYR A 39 -10.60 7.51 14.20
N LEU A 40 -10.23 8.70 13.70
CA LEU A 40 -9.98 9.88 14.55
C LEU A 40 -11.22 10.32 15.34
N LEU A 41 -12.41 10.05 14.80
CA LEU A 41 -13.69 10.33 15.45
C LEU A 41 -14.18 9.17 16.35
N ASN A 42 -13.36 8.15 16.61
CA ASN A 42 -13.72 6.94 17.37
C ASN A 42 -14.94 6.18 16.80
N LYS A 43 -15.21 6.31 15.50
CA LYS A 43 -16.32 5.62 14.79
C LYS A 43 -15.89 4.30 14.15
N LEU A 44 -14.59 4.03 14.13
CA LEU A 44 -13.96 2.91 13.48
C LEU A 44 -12.75 2.49 14.32
N ASP A 45 -12.51 1.19 14.48
CA ASP A 45 -11.43 0.70 15.34
C ASP A 45 -10.08 0.56 14.59
N TYR A 46 -9.01 0.33 15.34
CA TYR A 46 -7.67 0.21 14.76
C TYR A 46 -7.52 -1.02 13.85
N LEU A 47 -8.28 -2.10 14.05
CA LEU A 47 -8.23 -3.31 13.23
C LEU A 47 -8.91 -3.07 11.88
N GLU A 48 -10.03 -2.36 11.87
CA GLU A 48 -10.73 -1.92 10.68
C GLU A 48 -9.85 -0.96 9.87
N LEU A 49 -9.19 -0.01 10.54
CA LEU A 49 -8.30 0.94 9.87
C LEU A 49 -7.10 0.20 9.26
N ALA A 50 -6.52 -0.73 9.99
CA ALA A 50 -5.41 -1.54 9.51
C ALA A 50 -5.77 -2.37 8.27
N LYS A 51 -7.00 -2.88 8.18
CA LYS A 51 -7.49 -3.56 6.96
C LYS A 51 -7.57 -2.60 5.78
N ILE A 52 -8.17 -1.42 5.96
CA ILE A 52 -8.28 -0.41 4.91
C ILE A 52 -6.90 0.02 4.40
N MET A 53 -5.95 0.24 5.31
CA MET A 53 -4.58 0.63 4.97
C MET A 53 -3.82 -0.49 4.24
N LYS A 54 -4.02 -1.76 4.63
CA LYS A 54 -3.47 -2.92 3.90
C LYS A 54 -4.03 -3.03 2.49
N ASP A 55 -5.34 -2.79 2.31
CA ASP A 55 -5.98 -2.83 1.00
C ASP A 55 -5.42 -1.77 0.06
N LEU A 56 -5.15 -0.56 0.56
CA LEU A 56 -4.49 0.50 -0.20
C LEU A 56 -3.02 0.15 -0.49
N ARG A 57 -2.30 -0.38 0.49
CA ARG A 57 -0.90 -0.78 0.31
C ARG A 57 -0.73 -1.83 -0.79
N SER A 58 -1.70 -2.72 -0.97
CA SER A 58 -1.63 -3.78 -1.99
C SER A 58 -1.66 -3.25 -3.44
N ILE A 59 -2.16 -2.02 -3.65
CA ILE A 59 -2.29 -1.42 -4.99
C ILE A 59 -1.22 -0.37 -5.30
N LEU A 60 -0.59 0.17 -4.26
CA LEU A 60 0.48 1.14 -4.39
C LEU A 60 1.81 0.45 -4.73
N PRO A 61 2.60 0.99 -5.67
CA PRO A 61 3.94 0.48 -5.99
C PRO A 61 4.97 0.89 -4.92
N ILE A 62 4.68 0.63 -3.64
CA ILE A 62 5.59 0.94 -2.54
C ILE A 62 6.52 -0.26 -2.35
N SER A 63 7.76 -0.15 -2.83
CA SER A 63 8.83 -1.01 -2.31
C SER A 63 9.17 -0.52 -0.90
N ILE A 64 9.02 -1.38 0.10
CA ILE A 64 9.66 -1.13 1.40
C ILE A 64 11.16 -1.26 1.12
N LYS A 65 11.84 -0.14 0.84
CA LYS A 65 13.25 -0.07 1.16
C LYS A 65 13.27 -0.08 2.68
N ASN A 66 13.81 -1.14 3.28
CA ASN A 66 14.15 -1.08 4.69
C ASN A 66 15.27 -0.02 4.78
N GLU A 67 14.92 1.23 5.04
CA GLU A 67 15.87 2.33 5.28
C GLU A 67 16.49 2.19 6.68
N ASN A 68 17.09 1.03 6.94
CA ASN A 68 17.95 0.79 8.11
C ASN A 68 19.33 0.31 7.65
N GLU A 69 19.85 0.88 6.55
CA GLU A 69 21.28 0.84 6.23
C GLU A 69 21.68 2.27 5.85
N ASN A 70 22.42 2.91 6.75
CA ASN A 70 23.07 4.22 6.66
C ASN A 70 22.32 5.42 7.26
N ASP A 71 21.98 5.32 8.55
CA ASP A 71 22.32 6.43 9.44
C ASP A 71 23.85 6.42 9.63
N GLU A 72 24.59 7.15 8.80
CA GLU A 72 25.90 7.68 9.19
C GLU A 72 25.75 9.18 9.43
N LEU A 73 26.06 9.56 10.68
CA LEU A 73 26.07 10.90 11.25
C LEU A 73 26.97 11.88 10.48
#